data_AF-A0A6C0FF87-F1
#
_entry.id   AF-A0A6C0FF87-F1
#
_cell.length_a   1.000
_cell.length_b   1.000
_cell.length_c   1.000
_cell.angle_alpha   90.00
_cell.angle_beta   90.00
_cell.angle_gamma   90.00
#
_symmetry.space_group_name_H-M   'P 1'
#
loop_
_entity.id
_entity.type
_entity.pdbx_description
1 polymer ?
#
loop_
_entity_poly.entity_id
_entity_poly.type
_entity_poly.pdbx_seq_one_letter_code
_entity_poly.pdbx_strand_id
1 'polypeptide(L)'
;MSAPNHPTAARRRPVPLRRAAALLVVAAVATVLSGCGLRLETPPPAEPSPDAVEQVRGRTVDDALGLAQDARTLLDTAPAEPVAAVLADVAAFGELHAEQLGGVYDSGLPEPTPSASPSSTPDTAAPTAESVLAELAEDAATALADADAVPDGPLARLVGSVATARTDLAGRLAAALGLPAPEIALRAGVDGTPEGGADPSPTPSASPTAGSATDDEPAPAGLDRADLDALTLAHDEAGYALEVVAAKLDGDPRTLARQTAARHRDAAERWATAAGTAGQLDDPRRVAYALPAGLDDPTVAAGVARGAVSAVADTYATLVASADAGARAELLTGLADATRQARAWGATPVAFPGMPELAAEPLPTPTAG
;
A
#
# COMPACT_ATOMS: atom_id res chain seq x y z
N MET A 1 -95.56 -21.08 -63.20
CA MET A 1 -95.77 -22.55 -63.35
C MET A 1 -94.39 -23.12 -63.63
N SER A 2 -93.73 -23.94 -62.82
CA SER A 2 -94.20 -24.94 -61.86
C SER A 2 -93.19 -25.09 -60.71
N ALA A 3 -93.69 -25.38 -59.52
CA ALA A 3 -92.97 -26.01 -58.41
C ALA A 3 -93.05 -27.55 -58.58
N PRO A 4 -92.59 -28.41 -57.62
CA PRO A 4 -91.50 -28.31 -56.64
C PRO A 4 -90.62 -29.59 -56.68
N ASN A 5 -89.61 -29.71 -55.82
CA ASN A 5 -89.25 -30.98 -55.16
C ASN A 5 -88.46 -30.72 -53.86
N HIS A 6 -89.09 -31.02 -52.72
CA HIS A 6 -88.47 -31.30 -51.42
C HIS A 6 -88.12 -32.81 -51.35
N PRO A 7 -87.49 -33.37 -50.29
CA PRO A 7 -86.71 -32.83 -49.16
C PRO A 7 -85.39 -33.62 -48.93
N THR A 8 -84.58 -33.26 -47.93
CA THR A 8 -84.06 -34.23 -46.93
C THR A 8 -83.35 -33.54 -45.78
N ALA A 9 -83.84 -33.77 -44.56
CA ALA A 9 -83.24 -33.33 -43.32
C ALA A 9 -82.11 -34.30 -42.90
N ALA A 10 -80.89 -33.79 -42.75
CA ALA A 10 -79.77 -34.55 -42.21
C ALA A 10 -79.74 -34.43 -40.67
N ARG A 11 -79.86 -35.58 -39.99
CA ARG A 11 -79.70 -35.74 -38.54
C ARG A 11 -78.28 -35.34 -38.12
N ARG A 12 -78.13 -34.36 -37.23
CA ARG A 12 -76.88 -34.08 -36.51
C ARG A 12 -76.61 -35.20 -35.50
N ARG A 13 -75.48 -35.90 -35.65
CA ARG A 13 -74.94 -36.82 -34.63
C ARG A 13 -74.20 -36.00 -33.57
N PRO A 14 -74.38 -36.28 -32.26
CA PRO A 14 -73.60 -35.65 -31.21
C PRO A 14 -72.16 -36.17 -31.26
N VAL A 15 -71.20 -35.25 -31.39
CA VAL A 15 -69.76 -35.53 -31.29
C VAL A 15 -69.40 -35.71 -29.81
N PRO A 16 -68.55 -36.69 -29.43
CA PRO A 16 -68.33 -37.03 -28.03
C PRO A 16 -67.42 -36.00 -27.33
N LEU A 17 -68.04 -35.08 -26.58
CA LEU A 17 -67.39 -34.09 -25.68
C LEU A 17 -66.36 -34.70 -24.70
N ARG A 18 -66.42 -36.02 -24.45
CA ARG A 18 -65.48 -36.73 -23.56
C ARG A 18 -64.06 -36.83 -24.12
N ARG A 19 -63.87 -36.83 -25.45
CA ARG A 19 -62.53 -36.91 -26.06
C ARG A 19 -61.82 -35.54 -26.09
N ALA A 20 -62.58 -34.45 -26.23
CA ALA A 20 -62.03 -33.09 -26.19
C ALA A 20 -61.60 -32.68 -24.77
N ALA A 21 -62.38 -33.07 -23.74
CA ALA A 21 -62.01 -32.84 -22.35
C ALA A 21 -60.76 -33.63 -21.93
N ALA A 22 -60.61 -34.88 -22.38
CA ALA A 22 -59.42 -35.68 -22.11
C ALA A 22 -58.15 -35.10 -22.76
N LEU A 23 -58.25 -34.58 -23.99
CA LEU A 23 -57.13 -33.90 -24.67
C LEU A 23 -56.73 -32.59 -23.98
N LEU A 24 -57.70 -31.81 -23.47
CA LEU A 24 -57.41 -30.59 -22.71
C LEU A 24 -56.77 -30.89 -21.36
N VAL A 25 -57.20 -31.95 -20.66
CA VAL A 25 -56.58 -32.37 -19.40
C VAL A 25 -55.18 -32.92 -19.63
N VAL A 26 -54.95 -33.72 -20.69
CA VAL A 26 -53.61 -34.21 -21.04
C VAL A 26 -52.70 -33.06 -21.47
N ALA A 27 -53.20 -32.08 -22.24
CA ALA A 27 -52.44 -30.89 -22.61
C ALA A 27 -52.12 -30.02 -21.39
N ALA A 28 -53.07 -29.82 -20.48
CA ALA A 28 -52.86 -29.06 -19.23
C ALA A 28 -51.86 -29.76 -18.29
N VAL A 29 -51.98 -31.08 -18.14
CA VAL A 29 -51.04 -31.90 -17.35
C VAL A 29 -49.66 -31.93 -18.00
N ALA A 30 -49.57 -32.00 -19.34
CA ALA A 30 -48.30 -31.88 -20.07
C ALA A 30 -47.67 -30.49 -19.89
N THR A 31 -48.45 -29.40 -19.91
CA THR A 31 -47.93 -28.04 -19.65
C THR A 31 -47.50 -27.82 -18.20
N VAL A 32 -48.17 -28.45 -17.23
CA VAL A 32 -47.79 -28.39 -15.81
C VAL A 32 -46.55 -29.25 -15.54
N LEU A 33 -46.42 -30.41 -16.18
CA LEU A 33 -45.24 -31.27 -16.09
C LEU A 33 -44.03 -30.72 -16.86
N SER A 34 -44.24 -30.01 -17.98
CA SER A 34 -43.18 -29.27 -18.67
C SER A 34 -42.86 -27.92 -18.00
N GLY A 35 -43.75 -27.43 -17.13
CA GLY A 35 -43.58 -26.19 -16.35
C GLY A 35 -42.63 -26.35 -15.16
N CYS A 36 -42.34 -27.57 -14.72
CA CYS A 36 -41.36 -27.85 -13.67
C CYS A 36 -39.89 -27.80 -14.14
N GLY A 37 -39.66 -27.58 -15.45
CA GLY A 37 -38.32 -27.43 -16.04
C GLY A 37 -37.90 -25.99 -16.32
N LEU A 38 -38.79 -25.01 -16.16
CA LEU A 38 -38.43 -23.59 -16.18
C LEU A 38 -37.96 -23.20 -14.78
N ARG A 39 -36.78 -23.70 -14.39
CA ARG A 39 -35.92 -22.88 -13.56
C ARG A 39 -35.69 -21.62 -14.38
N LEU A 40 -36.15 -20.47 -13.89
CA LEU A 40 -35.48 -19.21 -14.19
C LEU A 40 -34.08 -19.39 -13.61
N GLU A 41 -33.21 -20.10 -14.35
CA GLU A 41 -31.80 -20.32 -14.04
C GLU A 41 -31.24 -18.92 -13.91
N THR A 42 -31.17 -18.46 -12.66
CA THR A 42 -30.32 -17.31 -12.35
C THR A 42 -28.94 -17.79 -12.76
N PRO A 43 -28.24 -17.07 -13.65
CA PRO A 43 -26.88 -17.43 -14.02
C PRO A 43 -26.10 -17.77 -12.75
N PRO A 44 -25.20 -18.78 -12.78
CA PRO A 44 -24.35 -19.04 -11.64
C PRO A 44 -23.72 -17.71 -11.19
N PRO A 45 -23.63 -17.46 -9.88
CA PRO A 45 -23.05 -16.21 -9.38
C PRO A 45 -21.68 -16.01 -10.02
N ALA A 46 -21.53 -14.88 -10.71
CA ALA A 46 -20.27 -14.51 -11.33
C ALA A 46 -19.35 -13.92 -10.26
N GLU A 47 -18.06 -14.16 -10.42
CA GLU A 47 -17.06 -13.51 -9.58
C GLU A 47 -17.11 -11.99 -9.76
N PRO A 48 -17.16 -11.20 -8.68
CA PRO A 48 -17.08 -9.76 -8.79
C PRO A 48 -15.72 -9.35 -9.35
N SER A 49 -15.70 -8.41 -10.29
CA SER A 49 -14.44 -7.82 -10.76
C SER A 49 -13.87 -6.89 -9.68
N PRO A 50 -12.59 -7.01 -9.31
CA PRO A 50 -11.99 -6.14 -8.31
C PRO A 50 -11.95 -4.70 -8.80
N ASP A 51 -12.38 -3.77 -7.95
CA ASP A 51 -12.24 -2.34 -8.23
C ASP A 51 -10.77 -1.88 -8.06
N ALA A 52 -10.50 -0.58 -8.25
CA ALA A 52 -9.15 -0.06 -8.16
C ALA A 52 -8.51 -0.24 -6.76
N VAL A 53 -9.32 -0.17 -5.70
CA VAL A 53 -8.85 -0.34 -4.31
C VAL A 53 -8.52 -1.81 -4.06
N GLU A 54 -9.39 -2.73 -4.48
CA GLU A 54 -9.13 -4.17 -4.39
C GLU A 54 -7.97 -4.63 -5.28
N GLN A 55 -7.73 -3.97 -6.42
CA GLN A 55 -6.55 -4.23 -7.26
C GLN A 55 -5.24 -3.85 -6.56
N VAL A 56 -5.18 -2.68 -5.92
CA VAL A 56 -4.01 -2.26 -5.14
C VAL A 56 -3.77 -3.21 -3.97
N ARG A 57 -4.84 -3.54 -3.22
CA ARG A 57 -4.75 -4.48 -2.10
C ARG A 57 -4.27 -5.85 -2.55
N GLY A 58 -4.91 -6.44 -3.56
CA GLY A 58 -4.57 -7.77 -4.08
C GLY A 58 -3.13 -7.86 -4.59
N ARG A 59 -2.69 -6.89 -5.40
CA ARG A 59 -1.30 -6.82 -5.85
C ARG A 59 -0.33 -6.71 -4.68
N THR A 60 -0.59 -5.81 -3.73
CA THR A 60 0.33 -5.63 -2.58
C THR A 60 0.43 -6.92 -1.73
N VAL A 61 -0.66 -7.68 -1.60
CA VAL A 61 -0.68 -9.01 -0.96
C VAL A 61 0.15 -10.01 -1.77
N ASP A 62 -0.05 -10.11 -3.08
CA ASP A 62 0.67 -11.03 -3.94
C ASP A 62 2.18 -10.78 -3.90
N ASP A 63 2.60 -9.51 -4.01
CA ASP A 63 4.00 -9.07 -3.85
C ASP A 63 4.56 -9.49 -2.48
N ALA A 64 3.80 -9.26 -1.40
CA ALA A 64 4.24 -9.58 -0.04
C ALA A 64 4.42 -11.09 0.19
N LEU A 65 3.53 -11.90 -0.37
CA LEU A 65 3.60 -13.36 -0.28
C LEU A 65 4.70 -13.94 -1.19
N GLY A 66 4.90 -13.35 -2.38
CA GLY A 66 6.00 -13.68 -3.30
C GLY A 66 7.35 -13.47 -2.65
N LEU A 67 7.62 -12.25 -2.17
CA LEU A 67 8.84 -11.91 -1.42
C LEU A 67 9.08 -12.82 -0.22
N ALA A 68 8.03 -13.12 0.55
CA ALA A 68 8.17 -13.99 1.71
C ALA A 68 8.50 -15.43 1.32
N GLN A 69 7.91 -15.93 0.23
CA GLN A 69 8.18 -17.27 -0.29
C GLN A 69 9.61 -17.40 -0.83
N ASP A 70 10.08 -16.40 -1.58
CA ASP A 70 11.42 -16.41 -2.16
C ASP A 70 12.50 -16.28 -1.07
N ALA A 71 12.25 -15.43 -0.06
CA ALA A 71 13.13 -15.31 1.09
C ALA A 71 13.22 -16.63 1.90
N ARG A 72 12.09 -17.32 2.16
CA ARG A 72 12.09 -18.64 2.82
C ARG A 72 12.84 -19.69 2.00
N THR A 73 12.62 -19.72 0.69
CA THR A 73 13.31 -20.63 -0.23
C THR A 73 14.83 -20.43 -0.17
N LEU A 74 15.28 -19.18 -0.10
CA LEU A 74 16.69 -18.87 0.08
C LEU A 74 17.21 -19.27 1.46
N LEU A 75 16.44 -19.04 2.53
CA LEU A 75 16.84 -19.41 3.89
C LEU A 75 17.08 -20.92 4.04
N ASP A 76 16.34 -21.77 3.32
CA ASP A 76 16.55 -23.22 3.29
C ASP A 76 17.92 -23.62 2.71
N THR A 77 18.57 -22.73 1.94
CA THR A 77 19.94 -22.92 1.44
C THR A 77 21.01 -22.54 2.47
N ALA A 78 20.62 -22.06 3.66
CA ALA A 78 21.48 -21.60 4.74
C ALA A 78 22.49 -20.51 4.28
N PRO A 79 22.02 -19.34 3.80
CA PRO A 79 22.89 -18.25 3.39
C PRO A 79 23.72 -17.75 4.59
N ALA A 80 24.87 -17.13 4.29
CA ALA A 80 25.73 -16.58 5.33
C ALA A 80 25.12 -15.32 5.97
N GLU A 81 25.51 -15.04 7.21
CA GLU A 81 25.26 -13.73 7.82
C GLU A 81 26.08 -12.63 7.12
N PRO A 82 25.57 -11.39 6.98
CA PRO A 82 24.29 -10.89 7.49
C PRO A 82 23.08 -11.10 6.55
N VAL A 83 23.25 -11.79 5.42
CA VAL A 83 22.18 -11.98 4.41
C VAL A 83 21.02 -12.79 4.99
N ALA A 84 21.31 -13.85 5.75
CA ALA A 84 20.29 -14.67 6.40
C ALA A 84 19.36 -13.83 7.32
N ALA A 85 19.91 -12.97 8.17
CA ALA A 85 19.10 -12.12 9.04
C ALA A 85 18.17 -11.17 8.26
N VAL A 86 18.62 -10.60 7.14
CA VAL A 86 17.77 -9.72 6.33
C VAL A 86 16.68 -10.51 5.61
N LEU A 87 16.99 -11.70 5.06
CA LEU A 87 15.98 -12.56 4.42
C LEU A 87 14.93 -13.05 5.44
N ALA A 88 15.32 -13.31 6.69
CA ALA A 88 14.37 -13.63 7.75
C ALA A 88 13.39 -12.48 8.01
N ASP A 89 13.87 -11.23 8.04
CA ASP A 89 13.00 -10.06 8.15
C ASP A 89 12.10 -9.88 6.91
N VAL A 90 12.61 -10.12 5.69
CA VAL A 90 11.79 -10.08 4.46
C VAL A 90 10.64 -11.08 4.54
N ALA A 91 10.92 -12.31 4.95
CA ALA A 91 9.89 -13.35 5.13
C ALA A 91 8.86 -12.96 6.19
N ALA A 92 9.32 -12.56 7.37
CA ALA A 92 8.43 -12.19 8.48
C ALA A 92 7.58 -10.94 8.16
N PHE A 93 8.17 -9.94 7.51
CA PHE A 93 7.45 -8.71 7.20
C PHE A 93 6.46 -8.93 6.06
N GLY A 94 6.81 -9.70 5.03
CA GLY A 94 5.89 -10.05 3.95
C GLY A 94 4.64 -10.79 4.45
N GLU A 95 4.80 -11.70 5.41
CA GLU A 95 3.65 -12.38 6.06
C GLU A 95 2.75 -11.39 6.80
N LEU A 96 3.34 -10.51 7.62
CA LEU A 96 2.60 -9.49 8.36
C LEU A 96 1.89 -8.51 7.41
N HIS A 97 2.57 -8.06 6.34
CA HIS A 97 2.01 -7.17 5.32
C HIS A 97 0.77 -7.81 4.68
N ALA A 98 0.88 -9.06 4.23
CA ALA A 98 -0.23 -9.79 3.65
C ALA A 98 -1.40 -9.95 4.64
N GLU A 99 -1.12 -10.26 5.90
CA GLU A 99 -2.15 -10.36 6.95
C GLU A 99 -2.89 -9.03 7.15
N GLN A 100 -2.17 -7.91 7.31
CA GLN A 100 -2.79 -6.59 7.51
C GLN A 100 -3.55 -6.08 6.29
N LEU A 101 -3.19 -6.53 5.09
CA LEU A 101 -3.92 -6.25 3.86
C LEU A 101 -5.16 -7.15 3.66
N GLY A 102 -5.40 -8.12 4.54
CA GLY A 102 -6.57 -9.00 4.49
C GLY A 102 -6.34 -10.36 3.81
N GLY A 103 -5.10 -10.66 3.43
CA GLY A 103 -4.71 -11.93 2.81
C GLY A 103 -5.21 -12.11 1.37
N VAL A 104 -5.07 -13.33 0.86
CA VAL A 104 -5.50 -13.69 -0.51
C VAL A 104 -7.03 -13.64 -0.58
N TYR A 105 -7.55 -13.00 -1.62
CA TYR A 105 -8.98 -12.97 -1.88
C TYR A 105 -9.51 -14.38 -2.20
N ASP A 106 -10.48 -14.84 -1.41
CA ASP A 106 -11.24 -16.07 -1.65
C ASP A 106 -12.73 -15.71 -1.85
N SER A 107 -13.24 -15.90 -3.07
CA SER A 107 -14.63 -15.61 -3.40
C SER A 107 -15.61 -16.64 -2.82
N GLY A 108 -15.12 -17.79 -2.35
CA GLY A 108 -15.93 -18.93 -1.93
C GLY A 108 -16.73 -19.57 -3.07
N LEU A 109 -16.51 -19.13 -4.32
CA LEU A 109 -17.10 -19.72 -5.51
C LEU A 109 -16.24 -20.92 -5.96
N PRO A 110 -16.84 -21.96 -6.56
CA PRO A 110 -16.06 -23.05 -7.14
C PRO A 110 -15.12 -22.49 -8.19
N GLU A 111 -13.84 -22.87 -8.12
CA GLU A 111 -12.88 -22.46 -9.14
C GLU A 111 -13.39 -22.82 -10.54
N PRO A 112 -13.26 -21.90 -11.52
CA PRO A 112 -13.63 -22.20 -12.88
C PRO A 112 -12.81 -23.41 -13.35
N THR A 113 -13.48 -24.37 -13.98
CA THR A 113 -12.78 -25.54 -14.53
C THR A 113 -11.72 -25.05 -15.50
N PRO A 114 -10.42 -25.38 -15.30
CA PRO A 114 -9.35 -24.83 -16.10
C PRO A 114 -9.60 -25.16 -17.57
N SER A 115 -9.75 -24.13 -18.40
CA SER A 115 -9.74 -24.29 -19.84
C SER A 115 -8.33 -24.74 -20.22
N ALA A 116 -8.22 -25.85 -20.95
CA ALA A 116 -6.94 -26.43 -21.36
C ALA A 116 -6.23 -25.50 -22.37
N SER A 117 -5.63 -24.42 -21.86
CA SER A 117 -4.57 -23.70 -22.56
C SER A 117 -3.29 -24.53 -22.47
N PRO A 118 -2.45 -24.53 -23.52
CA PRO A 118 -1.14 -25.15 -23.43
C PRO A 118 -0.32 -24.44 -22.35
N SER A 119 -0.17 -25.09 -21.18
CA SER A 119 0.82 -24.69 -20.19
C SER A 119 2.21 -24.95 -20.76
N SER A 120 2.84 -23.91 -21.30
CA SER A 120 4.29 -23.83 -21.23
C SER A 120 4.62 -23.60 -19.76
N THR A 121 5.16 -24.60 -19.06
CA THR A 121 5.76 -24.36 -17.75
C THR A 121 6.96 -23.45 -17.98
N PRO A 122 6.94 -22.17 -17.57
CA PRO A 122 8.17 -21.41 -17.54
C PRO A 122 9.12 -22.15 -16.60
N ASP A 123 10.35 -22.34 -17.05
CA ASP A 123 11.43 -22.86 -16.22
C ASP A 123 11.84 -21.70 -15.29
N THR A 124 11.07 -21.49 -14.22
CA THR A 124 11.34 -20.42 -13.26
C THR A 124 12.63 -20.79 -12.55
N ALA A 125 13.69 -20.03 -12.84
CA ALA A 125 14.96 -20.18 -12.15
C ALA A 125 14.75 -20.03 -10.64
N ALA A 126 15.48 -20.79 -9.83
CA ALA A 126 15.43 -20.65 -8.38
C ALA A 126 15.81 -19.21 -7.98
N PRO A 127 15.17 -18.63 -6.94
CA PRO A 127 15.46 -17.27 -6.51
C PRO A 127 16.90 -17.14 -6.04
N THR A 128 17.49 -15.96 -6.25
CA THR A 128 18.80 -15.56 -5.70
C THR A 128 18.62 -14.36 -4.77
N ALA A 129 19.60 -14.07 -3.91
CA ALA A 129 19.52 -12.90 -3.04
C ALA A 129 19.47 -11.59 -3.85
N GLU A 130 20.13 -11.56 -5.01
CA GLU A 130 20.07 -10.44 -5.95
C GLU A 130 18.71 -10.32 -6.65
N SER A 131 18.02 -11.42 -6.95
CA SER A 131 16.67 -11.36 -7.50
C SER A 131 15.66 -10.84 -6.46
N VAL A 132 15.76 -11.29 -5.21
CA VAL A 132 14.94 -10.77 -4.09
C VAL A 132 15.22 -9.29 -3.84
N LEU A 133 16.48 -8.84 -3.95
CA LEU A 133 16.80 -7.42 -3.85
C LEU A 133 16.14 -6.60 -4.98
N ALA A 134 16.16 -7.11 -6.21
CA ALA A 134 15.53 -6.45 -7.34
C ALA A 134 14.01 -6.38 -7.18
N GLU A 135 13.39 -7.48 -6.78
CA GLU A 135 11.95 -7.58 -6.50
C GLU A 135 11.54 -6.63 -5.36
N LEU A 136 12.26 -6.60 -4.24
CA LEU A 136 12.03 -5.65 -3.15
C LEU A 136 12.02 -4.19 -3.63
N ALA A 137 12.94 -3.83 -4.53
CA ALA A 137 13.03 -2.48 -5.05
C ALA A 137 11.88 -2.14 -6.01
N GLU A 138 11.48 -3.09 -6.86
CA GLU A 138 10.34 -2.94 -7.77
C GLU A 138 9.02 -2.86 -7.00
N ASP A 139 8.81 -3.74 -6.04
CA ASP A 139 7.63 -3.81 -5.18
C ASP A 139 7.52 -2.60 -4.26
N ALA A 140 8.64 -2.05 -3.78
CA ALA A 140 8.66 -0.79 -3.03
C ALA A 140 8.25 0.38 -3.92
N ALA A 141 8.78 0.47 -5.15
CA ALA A 141 8.45 1.55 -6.08
C ALA A 141 6.97 1.50 -6.51
N THR A 142 6.45 0.29 -6.76
CA THR A 142 5.04 0.07 -7.10
C THR A 142 4.14 0.45 -5.93
N ALA A 143 4.47 -0.01 -4.71
CA ALA A 143 3.70 0.34 -3.51
C ALA A 143 3.73 1.86 -3.21
N LEU A 144 4.85 2.55 -3.44
CA LEU A 144 4.91 4.02 -3.32
C LEU A 144 3.95 4.69 -4.31
N ALA A 145 3.93 4.25 -5.57
CA ALA A 145 3.03 4.80 -6.59
C ALA A 145 1.55 4.51 -6.27
N ASP A 146 1.25 3.30 -5.80
CA ASP A 146 -0.10 2.91 -5.39
C ASP A 146 -0.57 3.71 -4.16
N ALA A 147 0.31 3.91 -3.16
CA ALA A 147 0.00 4.72 -1.99
C ALA A 147 -0.30 6.18 -2.36
N ASP A 148 0.41 6.74 -3.34
CA ASP A 148 0.12 8.08 -3.84
C ASP A 148 -1.22 8.13 -4.58
N ALA A 149 -1.49 7.16 -5.46
CA ALA A 149 -2.64 7.21 -6.37
C ALA A 149 -3.97 6.69 -5.80
N VAL A 150 -3.95 5.81 -4.80
CA VAL A 150 -5.18 5.14 -4.34
C VAL A 150 -6.13 6.12 -3.63
N PRO A 151 -7.43 6.18 -3.99
CA PRO A 151 -8.36 7.13 -3.36
C PRO A 151 -8.60 6.88 -1.86
N ASP A 152 -8.48 5.64 -1.41
CA ASP A 152 -8.70 5.27 -0.01
C ASP A 152 -7.49 5.66 0.86
N GLY A 153 -7.66 6.70 1.68
CA GLY A 153 -6.61 7.23 2.56
C GLY A 153 -6.04 6.21 3.56
N PRO A 154 -6.87 5.45 4.30
CA PRO A 154 -6.37 4.40 5.19
C PRO A 154 -5.51 3.35 4.47
N LEU A 155 -5.93 2.88 3.29
CA LEU A 155 -5.13 1.97 2.48
C LEU A 155 -3.85 2.65 1.97
N ALA A 156 -3.90 3.92 1.56
CA ALA A 156 -2.72 4.68 1.16
C ALA A 156 -1.66 4.72 2.27
N ARG A 157 -2.09 4.97 3.52
CA ARG A 157 -1.19 4.94 4.69
C ARG A 157 -0.58 3.56 4.92
N LEU A 158 -1.39 2.49 4.85
CA LEU A 158 -0.89 1.12 5.02
C LEU A 158 0.12 0.75 3.92
N VAL A 159 -0.22 0.98 2.65
CA VAL A 159 0.65 0.68 1.51
C VAL A 159 1.92 1.54 1.54
N GLY A 160 1.83 2.81 1.93
CA GLY A 160 3.00 3.67 2.12
C GLY A 160 3.95 3.19 3.23
N SER A 161 3.39 2.66 4.32
CA SER A 161 4.16 2.00 5.39
C SER A 161 4.87 0.74 4.89
N VAL A 162 4.15 -0.12 4.14
CA VAL A 162 4.71 -1.31 3.48
C VAL A 162 5.85 -0.94 2.53
N ALA A 163 5.66 0.07 1.69
CA ALA A 163 6.67 0.55 0.75
C ALA A 163 7.93 1.06 1.46
N THR A 164 7.75 1.76 2.58
CA THR A 164 8.85 2.24 3.44
C THR A 164 9.62 1.08 4.06
N ALA A 165 8.93 0.04 4.55
CA ALA A 165 9.56 -1.16 5.08
C ALA A 165 10.36 -1.91 3.99
N ARG A 166 9.79 -2.07 2.79
CA ARG A 166 10.47 -2.70 1.65
C ARG A 166 11.72 -1.92 1.22
N THR A 167 11.65 -0.58 1.25
CA THR A 167 12.81 0.29 0.98
C THR A 167 13.94 0.10 2.01
N ASP A 168 13.61 0.02 3.31
CA ASP A 168 14.60 -0.28 4.36
C ASP A 168 15.22 -1.68 4.16
N LEU A 169 14.40 -2.69 3.89
CA LEU A 169 14.85 -4.06 3.64
C LEU A 169 15.77 -4.15 2.41
N ALA A 170 15.42 -3.47 1.31
CA ALA A 170 16.24 -3.41 0.10
C ALA A 170 17.61 -2.77 0.39
N GLY A 171 17.65 -1.65 1.10
CA GLY A 171 18.91 -1.01 1.51
C GLY A 171 19.78 -1.92 2.39
N ARG A 172 19.16 -2.66 3.32
CA ARG A 172 19.86 -3.61 4.19
C ARG A 172 20.38 -4.83 3.43
N LEU A 173 19.59 -5.38 2.51
CA LEU A 173 19.99 -6.53 1.72
C LEU A 173 21.10 -6.16 0.75
N ALA A 174 21.02 -4.99 0.09
CA ALA A 174 22.10 -4.46 -0.73
C ALA A 174 23.40 -4.31 0.07
N ALA A 175 23.34 -3.72 1.27
CA ALA A 175 24.50 -3.60 2.15
C ALA A 175 25.07 -4.97 2.56
N ALA A 176 24.21 -5.95 2.88
CA ALA A 176 24.61 -7.31 3.23
C ALA A 176 25.31 -8.03 2.07
N LEU A 177 24.89 -7.76 0.83
CA LEU A 177 25.49 -8.30 -0.40
C LEU A 177 26.73 -7.53 -0.87
N GLY A 178 27.04 -6.38 -0.26
CA GLY A 178 28.11 -5.49 -0.71
C GLY A 178 27.78 -4.80 -2.05
N LEU A 179 26.50 -4.63 -2.35
CA LEU A 179 25.99 -3.97 -3.54
C LEU A 179 25.59 -2.51 -3.24
N PRO A 180 25.57 -1.63 -4.25
CA PRO A 180 24.99 -0.30 -4.08
C PRO A 180 23.51 -0.41 -3.70
N ALA A 181 23.05 0.48 -2.81
CA ALA A 181 21.63 0.56 -2.48
C ALA A 181 20.82 0.93 -3.74
N PRO A 182 19.67 0.27 -3.99
CA PRO A 182 18.83 0.61 -5.13
C PRO A 182 18.24 2.02 -4.98
N GLU A 183 18.17 2.75 -6.09
CA GLU A 183 17.48 4.03 -6.15
C GLU A 183 15.97 3.77 -6.28
N ILE A 184 15.26 3.83 -5.16
CA ILE A 184 13.81 3.69 -5.09
C ILE A 184 13.24 5.09 -4.92
N ALA A 185 12.62 5.61 -5.97
CA ALA A 185 11.97 6.91 -5.97
C ALA A 185 10.51 6.76 -6.39
N LEU A 186 9.64 7.61 -5.84
CA LEU A 186 8.30 7.76 -6.38
C LEU A 186 8.42 8.21 -7.83
N ARG A 187 7.99 7.37 -8.77
CA ARG A 187 7.94 7.76 -10.18
C ARG A 187 6.82 8.79 -10.28
N ALA A 188 7.18 10.06 -10.52
CA ALA A 188 6.20 11.06 -10.92
C ALA A 188 5.40 10.49 -12.10
N GLY A 189 4.09 10.41 -11.95
CA GLY A 189 3.20 9.80 -12.93
C GLY A 189 3.54 10.29 -14.33
N VAL A 190 3.92 9.38 -15.21
CA VAL A 190 3.96 9.67 -16.64
C VAL A 190 2.51 9.88 -17.04
N ASP A 191 2.10 11.12 -17.27
CA ASP A 191 0.84 11.46 -17.92
C ASP A 191 0.66 10.51 -19.11
N GLY A 192 -0.43 9.74 -19.11
CA GLY A 192 -0.74 8.69 -20.08
C GLY A 192 -0.86 9.19 -21.52
N THR A 193 0.27 9.52 -22.14
CA THR A 193 0.40 9.81 -23.57
C THR A 193 1.07 8.60 -24.22
N PRO A 194 0.41 7.87 -25.15
CA PRO A 194 1.02 6.72 -25.79
C PRO A 194 2.27 7.13 -26.56
N GLU A 195 3.35 6.37 -26.37
CA GLU A 195 4.62 6.52 -27.06
C GLU A 195 4.42 6.47 -28.59
N GLY A 196 4.54 7.63 -29.22
CA GLY A 196 4.74 7.77 -30.66
C GLY A 196 6.17 8.22 -30.89
N GLY A 197 7.01 7.30 -31.37
CA GLY A 197 8.44 7.51 -31.56
C GLY A 197 8.81 8.68 -32.48
N ALA A 198 9.86 9.41 -32.07
CA ALA A 198 10.78 10.11 -32.97
C ALA A 198 12.10 10.39 -32.23
N ASP A 199 13.19 10.03 -32.89
CA ASP A 199 14.61 10.20 -32.49
C ASP A 199 14.97 11.60 -31.93
N PRO A 200 15.89 11.69 -30.94
CA PRO A 200 16.43 12.97 -30.50
C PRO A 200 17.63 13.42 -31.37
N SER A 201 17.51 14.60 -31.96
CA SER A 201 18.63 15.34 -32.55
C SER A 201 19.19 16.31 -31.48
N PRO A 202 20.52 16.36 -31.21
CA PRO A 202 21.06 17.14 -30.09
C PRO A 202 21.57 18.52 -30.52
N THR A 203 21.28 19.58 -29.74
CA THR A 203 22.14 20.74 -29.33
C THR A 203 21.30 21.97 -28.93
N PRO A 204 21.85 22.98 -28.20
CA PRO A 204 22.76 22.92 -27.05
C PRO A 204 22.29 23.78 -25.84
N SER A 205 22.97 23.53 -24.72
CA SER A 205 23.10 24.29 -23.47
C SER A 205 22.70 25.77 -23.47
N ALA A 206 21.73 26.11 -22.60
CA ALA A 206 21.54 27.45 -22.07
C ALA A 206 21.62 27.38 -20.53
N SER A 207 22.61 28.06 -19.96
CA SER A 207 22.76 28.23 -18.51
C SER A 207 21.57 29.00 -17.92
N PRO A 208 20.95 28.57 -16.81
CA PRO A 208 20.01 29.41 -16.10
C PRO A 208 20.75 30.37 -15.17
N THR A 209 20.40 31.65 -15.32
CA THR A 209 20.67 32.72 -14.37
C THR A 209 19.92 32.47 -13.07
N ALA A 210 20.62 32.62 -11.94
CA ALA A 210 20.03 32.57 -10.60
C ALA A 210 19.05 33.75 -10.42
N GLY A 211 17.76 33.48 -10.55
CA GLY A 211 16.69 34.32 -10.03
C GLY A 211 16.27 33.76 -8.67
N SER A 212 16.17 34.63 -7.66
CA SER A 212 15.60 34.29 -6.36
C SER A 212 14.20 33.73 -6.53
N ALA A 213 14.07 32.41 -6.40
CA ALA A 213 12.80 31.77 -6.13
C ALA A 213 12.48 32.00 -4.65
N THR A 214 11.33 32.60 -4.39
CA THR A 214 10.64 32.38 -3.13
C THR A 214 10.01 31.01 -3.33
N ASP A 215 10.67 29.96 -2.83
CA ASP A 215 10.17 28.59 -2.85
C ASP A 215 9.02 28.49 -1.83
N ASP A 216 7.89 29.13 -2.14
CA ASP A 216 6.59 28.79 -1.54
C ASP A 216 6.09 27.54 -2.28
N GLU A 217 6.65 26.39 -1.94
CA GLU A 217 6.07 25.13 -2.38
C GLU A 217 4.70 24.98 -1.70
N PRO A 218 3.60 24.85 -2.46
CA PRO A 218 2.28 24.81 -1.88
C PRO A 218 2.11 23.54 -1.05
N ALA A 219 1.40 23.64 0.07
CA ALA A 219 1.07 22.49 0.90
C ALA A 219 0.38 21.38 0.08
N PRO A 220 0.62 20.10 0.42
CA PRO A 220 -0.06 18.97 -0.20
C PRO A 220 -1.58 19.14 -0.22
N ALA A 221 -2.22 18.85 -1.35
CA ALA A 221 -3.67 18.89 -1.47
C ALA A 221 -4.33 17.93 -0.46
N GLY A 222 -5.48 18.33 0.08
CA GLY A 222 -6.21 17.57 1.11
C GLY A 222 -5.76 17.86 2.55
N LEU A 223 -4.58 18.45 2.77
CA LEU A 223 -4.13 18.85 4.10
C LEU A 223 -4.66 20.23 4.50
N ASP A 224 -5.13 20.35 5.73
CA ASP A 224 -5.52 21.62 6.31
C ASP A 224 -4.39 22.23 7.17
N ARG A 225 -4.65 23.42 7.75
CA ARG A 225 -3.66 24.10 8.59
C ARG A 225 -3.27 23.29 9.83
N ALA A 226 -4.21 22.59 10.45
CA ALA A 226 -3.95 21.80 11.65
C ALA A 226 -3.03 20.61 11.33
N ASP A 227 -3.15 20.03 10.13
CA ASP A 227 -2.23 19.00 9.65
C ASP A 227 -0.80 19.53 9.50
N LEU A 228 -0.64 20.71 8.91
CA LEU A 228 0.68 21.34 8.75
C LEU A 228 1.27 21.81 10.08
N ASP A 229 0.43 22.28 11.00
CA ASP A 229 0.83 22.62 12.36
C ASP A 229 1.29 21.37 13.15
N ALA A 230 0.69 20.20 12.90
CA ALA A 230 1.14 18.93 13.47
C ALA A 230 2.54 18.54 12.97
N LEU A 231 2.82 18.67 11.67
CA LEU A 231 4.16 18.47 11.12
C LEU A 231 5.17 19.47 11.70
N THR A 232 4.78 20.74 11.76
CA THR A 232 5.60 21.81 12.33
C THR A 232 6.00 21.46 13.77
N LEU A 233 5.03 21.08 14.60
CA LEU A 233 5.26 20.71 15.99
C LEU A 233 6.15 19.46 16.14
N ALA A 234 5.87 18.41 15.36
CA ALA A 234 6.65 17.17 15.42
C ALA A 234 8.13 17.40 15.04
N HIS A 235 8.37 18.17 13.99
CA HIS A 235 9.73 18.53 13.58
C HIS A 235 10.41 19.46 14.60
N ASP A 236 9.70 20.43 15.16
CA ASP A 236 10.27 21.35 16.17
C ASP A 236 10.66 20.61 17.46
N GLU A 237 9.81 19.69 17.92
CA GLU A 237 10.08 18.82 19.07
C GLU A 237 11.29 17.91 18.82
N ALA A 238 11.38 17.30 17.63
CA ALA A 238 12.54 16.50 17.25
C ALA A 238 13.83 17.33 17.19
N GLY A 239 13.78 18.53 16.59
CA GLY A 239 14.88 19.47 16.56
C GLY A 239 15.38 19.84 17.96
N TYR A 240 14.45 20.19 18.86
CA TYR A 240 14.76 20.49 20.26
C TYR A 240 15.39 19.30 20.99
N ALA A 241 14.79 18.12 20.89
CA ALA A 241 15.30 16.91 21.54
C ALA A 241 16.73 16.59 21.09
N LEU A 242 17.00 16.67 19.79
CA LEU A 242 18.31 16.40 19.20
C LEU A 242 19.37 17.46 19.55
N GLU A 243 19.00 18.72 19.72
CA GLU A 243 19.91 19.77 20.24
C GLU A 243 20.35 19.45 21.68
N VAL A 244 19.41 19.03 22.53
CA VAL A 244 19.73 18.63 23.91
C VAL A 244 20.59 17.36 23.90
N VAL A 245 20.25 16.36 23.09
CA VAL A 245 21.06 15.15 22.91
C VAL A 245 22.48 15.49 22.43
N ALA A 246 22.63 16.40 21.47
CA ALA A 246 23.93 16.86 20.99
C ALA A 246 24.78 17.51 22.09
N ALA A 247 24.14 18.23 23.01
CA ALA A 247 24.82 18.82 24.16
C ALA A 247 25.34 17.76 25.16
N LYS A 248 24.76 16.56 25.17
CA LYS A 248 25.08 15.46 26.08
C LYS A 248 26.03 14.43 25.51
N LEU A 249 26.00 14.23 24.19
CA LEU A 249 26.90 13.32 23.47
C LEU A 249 28.21 14.02 23.10
N ASP A 250 29.20 13.25 22.67
CA ASP A 250 30.49 13.71 22.12
C ASP A 250 30.77 13.06 20.76
N GLY A 251 31.82 13.51 20.06
CA GLY A 251 32.33 12.88 18.83
C GLY A 251 31.32 12.82 17.67
N ASP A 252 31.32 11.70 16.95
CA ASP A 252 30.44 11.47 15.80
C ASP A 252 28.95 11.48 16.18
N PRO A 253 28.51 10.85 17.30
CA PRO A 253 27.12 10.96 17.74
C PRO A 253 26.65 12.40 18.00
N ARG A 254 27.50 13.27 18.57
CA ARG A 254 27.19 14.71 18.71
C ARG A 254 27.03 15.38 17.34
N THR A 255 27.90 15.05 16.38
CA THR A 255 27.85 15.61 15.03
C THR A 255 26.58 15.20 14.30
N LEU A 256 26.22 13.91 14.39
CA LEU A 256 24.96 13.38 13.88
C LEU A 256 23.77 14.11 14.49
N ALA A 257 23.71 14.20 15.83
CA ALA A 257 22.62 14.91 16.53
C ALA A 257 22.45 16.35 16.06
N ARG A 258 23.54 17.11 15.88
CA ARG A 258 23.47 18.49 15.36
C ARG A 258 22.94 18.58 13.94
N GLN A 259 23.41 17.71 13.05
CA GLN A 259 22.97 17.69 11.66
C GLN A 259 21.51 17.26 11.52
N THR A 260 21.08 16.28 12.31
CA THR A 260 19.69 15.83 12.35
C THR A 260 18.81 16.92 12.96
N ALA A 261 19.24 17.56 14.05
CA ALA A 261 18.52 18.69 14.65
C ALA A 261 18.29 19.83 13.66
N ALA A 262 19.34 20.28 12.97
CA ALA A 262 19.24 21.35 11.97
C ALA A 262 18.22 21.02 10.88
N ARG A 263 18.25 19.80 10.33
CA ARG A 263 17.27 19.34 9.34
C ARG A 263 15.83 19.40 9.85
N HIS A 264 15.60 19.00 11.10
CA HIS A 264 14.26 19.09 11.69
C HIS A 264 13.84 20.53 11.98
N ARG A 265 14.75 21.42 12.41
CA ARG A 265 14.45 22.85 12.56
C ARG A 265 14.09 23.51 11.23
N ASP A 266 14.84 23.20 10.17
CA ASP A 266 14.54 23.69 8.82
C ASP A 266 13.18 23.18 8.34
N ALA A 267 12.86 21.90 8.57
CA ALA A 267 11.56 21.34 8.23
C ALA A 267 10.40 21.94 9.03
N ALA A 268 10.59 22.20 10.32
CA ALA A 268 9.59 22.89 11.14
C ALA A 268 9.30 24.29 10.59
N GLU A 269 10.34 25.06 10.21
CA GLU A 269 10.17 26.38 9.61
C GLU A 269 9.44 26.31 8.25
N ARG A 270 9.79 25.34 7.40
CA ARG A 270 9.10 25.13 6.12
C ARG A 270 7.61 24.87 6.32
N TRP A 271 7.25 23.94 7.21
CA TRP A 271 5.84 23.61 7.48
C TRP A 271 5.08 24.77 8.13
N ALA A 272 5.70 25.51 9.04
CA ALA A 272 5.09 26.72 9.63
C ALA A 272 4.85 27.80 8.57
N THR A 273 5.75 27.93 7.60
CA THR A 273 5.62 28.88 6.49
C THR A 273 4.48 28.45 5.56
N ALA A 274 4.43 27.17 5.17
CA ALA A 274 3.35 26.61 4.36
C ALA A 274 1.98 26.72 5.05
N ALA A 275 1.93 26.58 6.38
CA ALA A 275 0.73 26.80 7.20
C ALA A 275 0.36 28.28 7.39
N GLY A 276 1.26 29.21 7.03
CA GLY A 276 1.13 30.63 7.31
C GLY A 276 1.12 30.96 8.81
N THR A 277 1.68 30.10 9.67
CA THR A 277 1.79 30.29 11.13
C THR A 277 3.17 30.79 11.56
N ALA A 278 4.18 30.72 10.69
CA ALA A 278 5.55 31.15 11.01
C ALA A 278 5.60 32.59 11.55
N GLY A 279 6.08 32.73 12.80
CA GLY A 279 6.25 34.03 13.46
C GLY A 279 4.94 34.70 13.90
N GLN A 280 3.82 34.00 13.80
CA GLN A 280 2.52 34.46 14.27
C GLN A 280 2.23 33.98 15.70
N LEU A 281 1.17 34.52 16.31
CA LEU A 281 0.76 34.14 17.66
C LEU A 281 0.22 32.71 17.77
N ASP A 282 -0.22 32.15 16.64
CA ASP A 282 -0.74 30.79 16.49
C ASP A 282 0.32 29.80 15.98
N ASP A 283 1.60 30.17 15.92
CA ASP A 283 2.71 29.25 15.67
C ASP A 283 2.73 28.13 16.73
N PRO A 284 2.64 26.85 16.35
CA PRO A 284 2.54 25.75 17.32
C PRO A 284 3.85 25.48 18.06
N ARG A 285 4.98 26.02 17.59
CA ARG A 285 6.31 25.76 18.16
C ARG A 285 6.45 26.31 19.56
N ARG A 286 7.18 25.56 20.39
CA ARG A 286 7.32 25.86 21.83
C ARG A 286 8.74 26.28 22.15
N VAL A 287 8.87 27.11 23.18
CA VAL A 287 10.18 27.52 23.72
C VAL A 287 10.94 26.34 24.33
N ALA A 288 10.22 25.33 24.84
CA ALA A 288 10.81 24.11 25.40
C ALA A 288 9.83 22.93 25.37
N TYR A 289 10.38 21.72 25.33
CA TYR A 289 9.66 20.46 25.42
C TYR A 289 10.14 19.65 26.62
N ALA A 290 9.25 18.81 27.15
CA ALA A 290 9.60 17.91 28.24
C ALA A 290 10.44 16.74 27.71
N LEU A 291 11.61 16.52 28.30
CA LEU A 291 12.48 15.39 28.00
C LEU A 291 12.67 14.52 29.24
N PRO A 292 12.91 13.21 29.09
CA PRO A 292 13.18 12.35 30.23
C PRO A 292 14.47 12.76 30.95
N ALA A 293 14.55 12.43 32.23
CA ALA A 293 15.77 12.59 33.02
C ALA A 293 16.86 11.59 32.58
N GLY A 294 18.10 11.81 33.04
CA GLY A 294 19.20 10.85 32.83
C GLY A 294 19.88 10.93 31.46
N LEU A 295 19.72 12.04 30.72
CA LEU A 295 20.34 12.25 29.41
C LEU A 295 21.88 12.26 29.41
N ASP A 296 22.53 12.24 30.56
CA ASP A 296 23.99 12.05 30.67
C ASP A 296 24.39 10.59 30.35
N ASP A 297 23.44 9.64 30.39
CA ASP A 297 23.63 8.30 29.86
C ASP A 297 23.45 8.32 28.33
N PRO A 298 24.48 7.96 27.54
CA PRO A 298 24.40 7.98 26.07
C PRO A 298 23.31 7.04 25.52
N THR A 299 22.96 5.97 26.23
CA THR A 299 21.87 5.06 25.87
C THR A 299 20.52 5.76 25.98
N VAL A 300 20.31 6.53 27.05
CA VAL A 300 19.08 7.31 27.25
C VAL A 300 19.00 8.42 26.20
N ALA A 301 20.11 9.12 25.94
CA ALA A 301 20.17 10.17 24.91
C ALA A 301 19.86 9.62 23.50
N ALA A 302 20.44 8.48 23.12
CA ALA A 302 20.12 7.81 21.87
C ALA A 302 18.64 7.36 21.82
N GLY A 303 18.11 6.86 22.93
CA GLY A 303 16.70 6.50 23.06
C GLY A 303 15.76 7.69 22.83
N VAL A 304 16.10 8.87 23.34
CA VAL A 304 15.35 10.11 23.10
C VAL A 304 15.41 10.54 21.64
N ALA A 305 16.59 10.55 21.03
CA ALA A 305 16.75 10.88 19.61
C ALA A 305 15.91 9.94 18.72
N ARG A 306 16.00 8.63 18.98
CA ARG A 306 15.20 7.62 18.29
C ARG A 306 13.70 7.85 18.46
N GLY A 307 13.23 8.08 19.68
CA GLY A 307 11.81 8.31 19.96
C GLY A 307 11.26 9.55 19.26
N ALA A 308 12.01 10.66 19.32
CA ALA A 308 11.60 11.91 18.69
C ALA A 308 11.53 11.81 17.16
N VAL A 309 12.50 11.14 16.52
CA VAL A 309 12.47 10.93 15.07
C VAL A 309 11.40 9.90 14.66
N SER A 310 11.12 8.90 15.49
CA SER A 310 10.03 7.95 15.23
C SER A 310 8.65 8.64 15.27
N ALA A 311 8.44 9.58 16.19
CA ALA A 311 7.22 10.38 16.24
C ALA A 311 7.00 11.24 14.98
N VAL A 312 8.09 11.71 14.34
CA VAL A 312 8.01 12.37 13.03
C VAL A 312 7.54 11.40 11.94
N ALA A 313 8.05 10.16 11.93
CA ALA A 313 7.59 9.13 11.01
C ALA A 313 6.09 8.84 11.19
N ASP A 314 5.63 8.70 12.44
CA ASP A 314 4.22 8.49 12.78
C ASP A 314 3.32 9.64 12.29
N THR A 315 3.81 10.88 12.41
CA THR A 315 3.10 12.07 11.93
C THR A 315 2.96 12.05 10.41
N TYR A 316 4.05 11.78 9.69
CA TYR A 316 4.00 11.67 8.23
C TYR A 316 3.06 10.56 7.77
N ALA A 317 3.16 9.35 8.33
CA ALA A 317 2.28 8.24 7.98
C ALA A 317 0.80 8.57 8.25
N THR A 318 0.50 9.23 9.37
CA THR A 318 -0.87 9.67 9.68
C THR A 318 -1.41 10.60 8.59
N LEU A 319 -0.62 11.57 8.15
CA LEU A 319 -1.05 12.55 7.14
C LEU A 319 -1.12 11.99 5.72
N VAL A 320 -0.44 10.88 5.41
CA VAL A 320 -0.66 10.16 4.15
C VAL A 320 -2.14 9.75 3.99
N ALA A 321 -2.82 9.40 5.09
CA ALA A 321 -4.23 9.06 5.05
C ALA A 321 -5.16 10.28 4.85
N SER A 322 -4.71 11.47 5.24
CA SER A 322 -5.49 12.71 5.13
C SER A 322 -5.32 13.38 3.77
N ALA A 323 -4.12 13.31 3.17
CA ALA A 323 -3.83 13.94 1.90
C ALA A 323 -4.62 13.32 0.73
N ASP A 324 -4.94 14.17 -0.24
CA ASP A 324 -5.62 13.75 -1.47
C ASP A 324 -4.74 12.77 -2.26
N ALA A 325 -5.38 11.89 -3.03
CA ALA A 325 -4.67 11.04 -3.98
C ALA A 325 -3.91 11.89 -5.01
N GLY A 326 -2.65 11.54 -5.27
CA GLY A 326 -1.72 12.27 -6.13
C GLY A 326 -0.95 13.39 -5.43
N ALA A 327 -1.17 13.60 -4.13
CA ALA A 327 -0.51 14.66 -3.35
C ALA A 327 0.32 14.14 -2.17
N ARG A 328 0.62 12.83 -2.10
CA ARG A 328 1.26 12.20 -0.93
C ARG A 328 2.77 12.07 -1.05
N ALA A 329 3.35 12.43 -2.20
CA ALA A 329 4.76 12.25 -2.50
C ALA A 329 5.72 12.78 -1.42
N GLU A 330 5.52 14.02 -0.96
CA GLU A 330 6.36 14.62 0.07
C GLU A 330 6.18 13.91 1.43
N LEU A 331 4.96 13.48 1.75
CA LEU A 331 4.67 12.79 3.00
C LEU A 331 5.29 11.39 3.05
N LEU A 332 5.21 10.65 1.94
CA LEU A 332 5.84 9.33 1.79
C LEU A 332 7.38 9.44 1.87
N THR A 333 7.94 10.48 1.26
CA THR A 333 9.38 10.78 1.36
C THR A 333 9.77 11.11 2.81
N GLY A 334 8.98 11.95 3.48
CA GLY A 334 9.18 12.30 4.89
C GLY A 334 9.11 11.09 5.83
N LEU A 335 8.16 10.17 5.59
CA LEU A 335 8.04 8.90 6.32
C LEU A 335 9.31 8.03 6.15
N ALA A 336 9.76 7.83 4.91
CA ALA A 336 10.96 7.03 4.62
C ALA A 336 12.22 7.65 5.25
N ASP A 337 12.35 8.98 5.16
CA ASP A 337 13.48 9.72 5.70
C ASP A 337 13.52 9.69 7.23
N ALA A 338 12.38 9.89 7.89
CA ALA A 338 12.27 9.79 9.34
C ALA A 338 12.57 8.36 9.82
N THR A 339 12.03 7.34 9.14
CA THR A 339 12.30 5.93 9.46
C THR A 339 13.80 5.62 9.39
N ARG A 340 14.46 6.00 8.29
CA ARG A 340 15.91 5.82 8.11
C ARG A 340 16.73 6.57 9.17
N GLN A 341 16.30 7.77 9.55
CA GLN A 341 16.96 8.53 10.62
C GLN A 341 16.77 7.86 11.99
N ALA A 342 15.60 7.30 12.29
CA ALA A 342 15.38 6.54 13.52
C ALA A 342 16.28 5.29 13.58
N ARG A 343 16.52 4.62 12.44
CA ARG A 343 17.50 3.50 12.33
C ARG A 343 18.92 3.93 12.65
N ALA A 344 19.35 5.12 12.21
CA ALA A 344 20.66 5.69 12.56
C ALA A 344 20.83 5.91 14.08
N TRP A 345 19.72 6.06 14.81
CA TRP A 345 19.66 6.13 16.28
C TRP A 345 19.38 4.78 16.96
N GLY A 346 19.50 3.67 16.23
CA GLY A 346 19.34 2.32 16.77
C GLY A 346 17.88 1.87 16.93
N ALA A 347 16.95 2.41 16.15
CA ALA A 347 15.65 1.76 15.99
C ALA A 347 15.86 0.37 15.37
N THR A 348 15.07 -0.60 15.80
CA THR A 348 14.98 -1.90 15.14
C THR A 348 14.14 -1.75 13.86
N PRO A 349 14.37 -2.58 12.84
CA PRO A 349 13.44 -2.67 11.73
C PRO A 349 12.06 -3.07 12.23
N VAL A 350 11.01 -2.56 11.60
CA VAL A 350 9.61 -2.89 11.90
C VAL A 350 8.85 -3.11 10.60
N ALA A 351 7.83 -3.98 10.62
CA ALA A 351 7.02 -4.27 9.45
C ALA A 351 6.19 -3.06 9.01
N PHE A 352 5.75 -2.21 9.95
CA PHE A 352 4.89 -1.06 9.66
C PHE A 352 5.46 0.26 10.21
N PRO A 353 6.50 0.84 9.58
CA PRO A 353 7.00 2.17 9.95
C PRO A 353 5.89 3.23 9.91
N GLY A 354 5.80 4.06 10.96
CA GLY A 354 4.77 5.09 11.09
C GLY A 354 3.38 4.60 11.51
N MET A 355 3.25 3.32 11.86
CA MET A 355 2.00 2.70 12.34
C MET A 355 2.24 1.94 13.65
N PRO A 356 2.50 2.65 14.77
CA PRO A 356 2.78 2.01 16.06
C PRO A 356 1.61 1.17 16.57
N GLU A 357 0.39 1.41 16.11
CA GLU A 357 -0.79 0.58 16.39
C GLU A 357 -0.72 -0.83 15.78
N LEU A 358 0.15 -1.04 14.78
CA LEU A 358 0.42 -2.34 14.16
C LEU A 358 1.72 -2.97 14.66
N ALA A 359 2.41 -2.35 15.63
CA ALA A 359 3.55 -2.98 16.27
C ALA A 359 3.07 -4.22 17.03
N ALA A 360 3.68 -5.38 16.77
CA ALA A 360 3.35 -6.60 17.47
C ALA A 360 3.52 -6.41 18.99
N GLU A 361 2.46 -6.70 19.76
CA GLU A 361 2.57 -6.89 21.20
C GLU A 361 3.62 -7.98 21.47
N PRO A 362 4.51 -7.83 22.47
CA PRO A 362 5.42 -8.90 22.86
C PRO A 362 4.60 -10.14 23.22
N LEU A 363 4.89 -11.29 22.59
CA LEU A 363 4.27 -12.56 22.96
C LEU A 363 4.41 -12.78 24.48
N PRO A 364 3.33 -13.09 25.22
CA PRO A 364 3.43 -13.36 26.65
C PRO A 364 4.43 -14.49 26.87
N THR A 365 5.39 -14.25 27.76
CA THR A 365 6.40 -15.25 28.12
C THR A 365 5.68 -16.50 28.63
N PRO A 366 5.94 -17.71 28.11
CA PRO A 366 5.31 -18.91 28.62
C PRO A 366 5.65 -19.03 30.10
N THR A 367 4.63 -18.94 30.94
CA THR A 367 4.78 -19.20 32.37
C THR A 367 5.16 -20.66 32.49
N ALA A 368 6.38 -20.94 32.96
CA ALA A 368 6.80 -22.29 33.29
C ALA A 368 5.82 -22.87 34.33
N GLY A 369 5.05 -23.86 33.92
CA GLY A 369 4.29 -24.76 34.79
C GLY A 369 5.09 -26.01 35.10
#